data_AF-A0A0J5P472-F1
#
_entry.id   AF-A0A0J5P472-F1
#
_cell.length_a   1.000
_cell.length_b   1.000
_cell.length_c   1.000
_cell.angle_alpha   90.00
_cell.angle_beta   90.00
_cell.angle_gamma   90.00
#
_symmetry.space_group_name_H-M   'P 1'
#
loop_
_entity.id
_entity.type
_entity.pdbx_description
1 polymer ?
#
loop_
_entity_poly.entity_id
_entity_poly.type
_entity_poly.pdbx_seq_one_letter_code
_entity_poly.pdbx_strand_id
1 'polypeptide(L)'
;MKSPTKTLDDKIRKGIDGIYRNTTPPPKFVIDEAKYGSSKLSKLKDGTRQMSDNWIMDRLNHLDRKARDDILKAIERKEIDRVLSKVDQFGNVNTFKLNSLGKNIGKWP
;
A
#
# COMPACT_ATOMS: atom_id res chain seq x y z
N MET A 1 -12.25 -17.70 -12.92
CA MET A 1 -10.80 -17.40 -13.01
C MET A 1 -10.61 -16.14 -13.83
N LYS A 2 -9.86 -15.13 -13.35
CA LYS A 2 -9.61 -13.91 -14.12
C LYS A 2 -8.19 -13.93 -14.68
N SER A 3 -8.07 -13.72 -15.99
CA SER A 3 -6.84 -13.82 -16.76
C SER A 3 -5.74 -12.87 -16.27
N PRO A 4 -4.47 -13.29 -16.36
CA PRO A 4 -3.32 -12.41 -16.11
C PRO A 4 -3.25 -11.31 -17.17
N THR A 5 -2.61 -10.20 -16.81
CA THR A 5 -2.25 -9.11 -17.74
C THR A 5 -1.30 -9.64 -18.81
N LYS A 6 -1.60 -9.33 -20.07
CA LYS A 6 -0.95 -9.87 -21.27
C LYS A 6 0.11 -8.93 -21.86
N THR A 7 0.08 -7.63 -21.58
CA THR A 7 1.03 -6.62 -22.11
C THR A 7 1.31 -5.49 -21.11
N LEU A 8 2.40 -4.71 -21.32
CA LEU A 8 2.71 -3.51 -20.50
C LEU A 8 1.65 -2.41 -20.60
N ASP A 9 0.86 -2.39 -21.67
CA ASP A 9 -0.20 -1.41 -21.93
C ASP A 9 -1.55 -1.80 -21.31
N ASP A 10 -1.62 -2.95 -20.62
CA ASP A 10 -2.85 -3.31 -19.92
C ASP A 10 -3.19 -2.27 -18.86
N LYS A 11 -4.48 -1.97 -18.73
CA LYS A 11 -4.99 -1.07 -17.68
C LYS A 11 -4.39 -1.49 -16.34
N ILE A 12 -3.54 -0.62 -15.78
CA ILE A 12 -2.99 -0.79 -14.44
C ILE A 12 -4.16 -1.03 -13.49
N ARG A 13 -4.18 -2.20 -12.85
CA ARG A 13 -5.15 -2.50 -11.81
C ARG A 13 -4.90 -1.52 -10.67
N LYS A 14 -5.86 -0.61 -10.46
CA LYS A 14 -5.79 0.38 -9.39
C LYS A 14 -6.10 -0.31 -8.07
N GLY A 15 -5.18 -0.28 -7.11
CA GLY A 15 -5.36 -0.95 -5.83
C GLY A 15 -4.13 -0.80 -4.94
N ILE A 16 -4.20 -1.44 -3.76
CA ILE A 16 -3.03 -1.68 -2.91
C ILE A 16 -2.25 -2.84 -3.53
N ASP A 17 -0.93 -2.70 -3.68
CA ASP A 17 -0.11 -3.74 -4.29
C ASP A 17 0.07 -4.95 -3.37
N GLY A 18 0.26 -4.74 -2.07
CA GLY A 18 0.42 -5.82 -1.09
C GLY A 18 -0.14 -5.50 0.30
N ILE A 19 -0.74 -6.51 0.94
CA ILE A 19 -1.12 -6.47 2.36
C ILE A 19 -0.60 -7.75 3.00
N TYR A 20 0.34 -7.61 3.93
CA TYR A 20 1.01 -8.72 4.60
C TYR A 20 0.65 -8.71 6.09
N ARG A 21 0.24 -9.86 6.63
CA ARG A 21 0.04 -10.05 8.07
C ARG A 21 1.37 -10.49 8.69
N ASN A 22 1.79 -9.79 9.74
CA ASN A 22 2.94 -10.22 10.52
C ASN A 22 2.53 -11.33 11.49
N THR A 23 3.32 -12.40 11.56
CA THR A 23 3.13 -13.50 12.51
C THR A 23 3.64 -13.14 13.91
N THR A 24 4.53 -12.15 14.02
CA THR A 24 5.14 -11.65 15.26
C THR A 24 5.03 -10.12 15.35
N PRO A 25 3.84 -9.55 15.62
CA PRO A 25 3.61 -8.11 15.72
C PRO A 25 4.40 -7.45 16.88
N PRO A 26 4.71 -6.14 16.80
CA PRO A 26 4.26 -5.15 15.82
C PRO A 26 5.17 -4.99 14.58
N PRO A 27 4.66 -4.41 13.45
CA PRO A 27 3.25 -4.08 13.20
C PRO A 27 2.43 -5.36 12.94
N LYS A 28 1.11 -5.31 13.10
CA LYS A 28 0.21 -6.42 12.78
C LYS A 28 0.05 -6.61 11.28
N PHE A 29 0.04 -5.52 10.52
CA PHE A 29 0.06 -5.56 9.06
C PHE A 29 1.10 -4.61 8.47
N VAL A 30 1.65 -5.02 7.33
CA VAL A 30 2.40 -4.16 6.41
C VAL A 30 1.56 -3.97 5.16
N ILE A 31 1.25 -2.73 4.83
CA ILE A 31 0.56 -2.34 3.60
C ILE A 31 1.61 -1.71 2.70
N ASP A 32 1.89 -2.34 1.56
CA ASP A 32 2.96 -1.96 0.65
C ASP A 32 2.43 -1.45 -0.69
N GLU A 33 3.13 -0.45 -1.23
CA GLU A 33 2.95 0.07 -2.58
C GLU A 33 4.32 0.16 -3.26
N ALA A 34 4.42 -0.41 -4.46
CA ALA A 34 5.65 -0.39 -5.24
C ALA A 34 5.63 0.75 -6.27
N LYS A 35 6.77 1.42 -6.45
CA LYS A 35 6.97 2.41 -7.51
C LYS A 35 8.30 2.20 -8.21
N TYR A 36 8.24 2.09 -9.54
CA TYR A 36 9.42 1.96 -10.39
C TYR A 36 9.90 3.31 -10.92
N GLY A 37 11.22 3.50 -11.01
CA GLY A 37 11.86 4.66 -11.62
C GLY A 37 11.34 5.99 -11.08
N SER A 38 10.87 6.86 -11.97
CA SER A 38 10.36 8.20 -11.64
C SER A 38 8.92 8.22 -11.11
N SER A 39 8.19 7.09 -11.10
CA SER A 39 6.79 7.04 -10.67
C SER A 39 6.62 7.46 -9.20
N LYS A 40 5.57 8.23 -8.89
CA LYS A 40 5.31 8.75 -7.54
C LYS A 40 3.97 8.26 -7.01
N LEU A 41 3.78 8.35 -5.70
CA LEU A 41 2.46 8.21 -5.09
C LEU A 41 1.54 9.31 -5.64
N SER A 42 0.32 8.93 -5.99
CA SER A 42 -0.67 9.86 -6.56
C SER A 42 -1.43 10.64 -5.48
N LYS A 43 -2.11 11.71 -5.90
CA LYS A 43 -3.13 12.40 -5.11
C LYS A 43 -4.43 12.39 -5.92
N LEU A 44 -5.52 11.98 -5.31
CA LEU A 44 -6.86 11.97 -5.90
C LEU A 44 -7.40 13.40 -6.04
N LYS A 45 -8.47 13.58 -6.83
CA LYS A 45 -9.04 14.91 -7.14
C LYS A 45 -9.54 15.66 -5.90
N ASP A 46 -10.08 14.92 -4.93
CA ASP A 46 -10.53 15.40 -3.61
C ASP A 46 -9.35 15.74 -2.67
N GLY A 47 -8.13 15.46 -3.10
CA GLY A 47 -6.91 15.67 -2.36
C GLY A 47 -6.44 14.52 -1.48
N THR A 48 -7.17 13.40 -1.47
CA THR A 48 -6.78 12.17 -0.77
C THR A 48 -5.47 11.63 -1.35
N ARG A 49 -4.44 11.49 -0.50
CA ARG A 49 -3.12 10.98 -0.91
C ARG A 49 -3.13 9.46 -0.99
N GLN A 50 -2.48 8.90 -2.01
CA GLN A 50 -2.23 7.47 -2.06
C GLN A 50 -1.46 7.04 -0.79
N MET A 51 -1.84 5.89 -0.23
CA MET A 51 -1.35 5.38 1.06
C MET A 51 -1.71 6.20 2.30
N SER A 52 -2.64 7.16 2.22
CA SER A 52 -3.27 7.70 3.43
C SER A 52 -4.32 6.73 3.98
N ASP A 53 -4.75 6.94 5.23
CA ASP A 53 -5.75 6.08 5.87
C ASP A 53 -7.04 6.01 5.07
N ASN A 54 -7.61 7.17 4.70
CA ASN A 54 -8.80 7.25 3.85
C ASN A 54 -8.61 6.46 2.54
N TRP A 55 -7.44 6.62 1.89
CA TRP A 55 -7.17 5.97 0.62
C TRP A 55 -7.11 4.44 0.74
N ILE A 56 -6.49 3.94 1.82
CA ILE A 56 -6.36 2.52 2.13
C ILE A 56 -7.75 1.94 2.45
N MET A 57 -8.49 2.57 3.37
CA MET A 57 -9.81 2.11 3.80
C MET A 57 -10.77 1.95 2.62
N ASP A 58 -10.80 2.92 1.70
CA ASP A 58 -11.66 2.88 0.50
C ASP A 58 -11.36 1.70 -0.45
N ARG A 59 -10.16 1.10 -0.33
CA ARG A 59 -9.68 0.02 -1.23
C ARG A 59 -9.76 -1.37 -0.61
N LEU A 60 -10.19 -1.52 0.64
CA LEU A 60 -10.32 -2.83 1.28
C LEU A 60 -11.62 -3.56 0.92
N ASN A 61 -12.54 -2.93 0.18
CA ASN A 61 -13.87 -3.49 -0.14
C ASN A 61 -13.85 -4.79 -0.96
N HIS A 62 -12.72 -5.14 -1.58
CA HIS A 62 -12.56 -6.38 -2.33
C HIS A 62 -12.21 -7.59 -1.46
N LEU A 63 -11.87 -7.36 -0.18
CA LEU A 63 -11.54 -8.41 0.79
C LEU A 63 -12.80 -9.02 1.39
N ASP A 64 -12.67 -10.22 1.95
CA ASP A 64 -13.73 -10.77 2.79
C ASP A 64 -13.94 -9.89 4.04
N ARG A 65 -15.15 -9.96 4.60
CA ARG A 65 -15.55 -9.12 5.74
C ARG A 65 -14.61 -9.27 6.93
N LYS A 66 -14.17 -10.48 7.26
CA LYS A 66 -13.34 -10.72 8.45
C LYS A 66 -11.94 -10.12 8.26
N ALA A 67 -11.33 -10.31 7.10
CA ALA A 67 -10.04 -9.70 6.79
C ALA A 67 -10.12 -8.17 6.77
N ARG A 68 -11.14 -7.60 6.12
CA ARG A 68 -11.37 -6.15 6.09
C ARG A 68 -11.51 -5.58 7.50
N ASP A 69 -12.39 -6.16 8.31
CA ASP A 69 -12.67 -5.67 9.66
C ASP A 69 -11.43 -5.77 10.56
N ASP A 70 -10.57 -6.78 10.37
CA ASP A 70 -9.32 -6.92 11.11
C ASP A 70 -8.27 -5.86 10.73
N ILE A 71 -8.19 -5.51 9.44
CA ILE A 71 -7.29 -4.45 8.95
C ILE A 71 -7.79 -3.07 9.42
N LEU A 72 -9.10 -2.80 9.35
CA LEU A 72 -9.68 -1.54 9.82
C LEU A 72 -9.37 -1.30 11.30
N LYS A 73 -9.55 -2.33 12.15
CA LYS A 73 -9.17 -2.27 13.58
C LYS A 73 -7.68 -2.03 13.77
N ALA A 74 -6.82 -2.64 12.95
CA ALA A 74 -5.39 -2.42 13.03
C ALA A 74 -5.01 -0.98 12.63
N ILE A 75 -5.69 -0.38 11.65
CA ILE A 75 -5.50 1.04 11.29
C ILE A 75 -5.88 1.94 12.48
N GLU A 76 -7.06 1.74 13.07
CA GLU A 76 -7.54 2.51 14.23
C GLU A 76 -6.58 2.40 15.43
N ARG A 77 -6.05 1.20 15.68
CA ARG A 77 -5.09 0.94 16.78
C ARG A 77 -3.66 1.35 16.46
N LYS A 78 -3.40 1.89 15.27
CA LYS A 78 -2.04 2.22 14.77
C LYS A 78 -1.10 1.00 14.75
N GLU A 79 -1.64 -0.18 14.51
CA GLU A 79 -0.93 -1.46 14.43
C GLU A 79 -0.51 -1.81 12.99
N ILE A 80 -0.41 -0.83 12.10
CA ILE A 80 0.02 -1.04 10.71
C ILE A 80 1.22 -0.17 10.35
N ASP A 81 2.07 -0.73 9.49
CA ASP A 81 3.06 0.04 8.75
C ASP A 81 2.62 0.21 7.29
N ARG A 82 2.83 1.42 6.77
CA ARG A 82 2.59 1.78 5.37
C ARG A 82 3.95 1.92 4.72
N VAL A 83 4.20 1.16 3.67
CA VAL A 83 5.52 1.04 3.06
C VAL A 83 5.45 1.45 1.60
N LEU A 84 6.39 2.29 1.19
CA LEU A 84 6.67 2.58 -0.19
C LEU A 84 7.96 1.87 -0.60
N SER A 85 7.82 0.86 -1.47
CA SER A 85 8.94 0.15 -2.08
C SER A 85 9.33 0.83 -3.40
N LYS A 86 10.47 1.53 -3.40
CA LYS A 86 10.99 2.28 -4.54
C LYS A 86 12.06 1.45 -5.26
N VAL A 87 11.75 1.01 -6.47
CA VAL A 87 12.66 0.25 -7.33
C VAL A 87 13.25 1.20 -8.37
N ASP A 88 14.57 1.26 -8.46
CA ASP A 88 15.24 2.05 -9.50
C ASP A 88 15.39 1.27 -10.83
N GLN A 89 15.94 1.93 -11.85
CA GLN A 89 16.15 1.34 -13.18
C GLN A 89 17.16 0.18 -13.21
N PHE A 90 17.93 -0.01 -12.15
CA PHE A 90 18.91 -1.08 -11.98
C PHE A 90 18.37 -2.22 -11.11
N GLY A 91 17.13 -2.11 -10.61
CA GLY A 91 16.50 -3.10 -9.75
C GLY A 91 16.82 -2.93 -8.26
N ASN A 92 17.51 -1.86 -7.85
CA ASN A 92 17.77 -1.62 -6.42
C ASN A 92 16.48 -1.18 -5.73
N VAL A 93 16.21 -1.77 -4.56
CA VAL A 93 15.01 -1.50 -3.77
C VAL A 93 15.33 -0.62 -2.57
N ASN A 94 14.56 0.46 -2.42
CA ASN A 94 14.58 1.33 -1.26
C ASN A 94 13.19 1.37 -0.63
N THR A 95 13.08 0.97 0.63
CA THR A 95 11.82 0.95 1.39
C THR A 95 11.70 2.19 2.27
N PHE A 96 10.52 2.80 2.29
CA PHE A 96 10.23 4.00 3.07
C PHE A 96 8.93 3.86 3.85
N LYS A 97 8.93 4.35 5.09
CA LYS A 97 7.75 4.36 5.94
C LYS A 97 6.90 5.58 5.63
N LEU A 98 5.59 5.40 5.54
CA LEU A 98 4.63 6.47 5.36
C LEU A 98 3.79 6.66 6.63
N ASN A 99 3.46 7.89 6.97
CA ASN A 99 2.48 8.18 8.03
C ASN A 99 1.03 8.03 7.53
N SER A 100 0.05 8.22 8.42
CA SER A 100 -1.38 8.13 8.12
C SER A 100 -1.89 9.12 7.06
N LEU A 101 -1.10 10.17 6.76
CA LEU A 101 -1.39 11.15 5.70
C LEU A 101 -0.75 10.76 4.35
N GLY A 102 -0.13 9.58 4.25
CA GLY A 102 0.59 9.13 3.05
C GLY A 102 1.87 9.92 2.78
N LYS A 103 2.50 10.51 3.82
CA LYS A 103 3.78 11.23 3.69
C LYS A 103 4.92 10.32 4.14
N ASN A 104 6.02 10.35 3.37
CA ASN A 104 7.27 9.68 3.74
C ASN A 104 7.84 10.29 5.03
N ILE A 105 8.17 9.43 6.00
CA ILE A 105 8.75 9.80 7.29
C ILE A 105 10.13 9.18 7.55
N GLY A 106 10.72 8.51 6.57
CA GLY A 106 12.05 7.91 6.68
C GLY A 106 12.13 6.52 6.07
N LYS A 107 13.32 5.91 6.19
CA LYS A 107 13.54 4.52 5.79
C LYS A 107 12.66 3.58 6.61
N TRP A 108 12.09 2.59 5.94
CA TRP A 108 11.48 1.41 6.56
C TRP A 108 12.52 0.28 6.47
N PRO A 109 12.58 -0.68 7.42
CA PRO A 109 13.73 -1.56 7.64
C PRO A 109 14.34 -2.18 6.38
#